data_AF-A0A0A9YDN5-F1
#
_entry.id   AF-A0A0A9YDN5-F1
#
_cell.length_a   1.000
_cell.length_b   1.000
_cell.length_c   1.000
_cell.angle_alpha   90.00
_cell.angle_beta   90.00
_cell.angle_gamma   90.00
#
_symmetry.space_group_name_H-M   'P 1'
#
loop_
_entity.id
_entity.type
_entity.pdbx_description
1 polymer ?
#
loop_
_entity_poly.entity_id
_entity_poly.type
_entity_poly.pdbx_seq_one_letter_code
_entity_poly.pdbx_strand_id
1 'polypeptide(L)'
;MGDKPSDAPEHCPGTQSENAGKGSACAGCPNQNVCASGAARGPDPSVELVRARMSGVKKKLFVLSGKGGVGKSTFANLLARSLAARSPDKNVALLDIDICGPSQPRMMGALNEQVHQSGSGWCPIYVE
;
A
#
# COMPACT_ATOMS: atom_id res chain seq x y z
N MET A 1 -0.17 2.02 -14.40
CA MET A 1 1.11 1.29 -14.19
C MET A 1 1.71 1.06 -15.55
N GLY A 2 2.93 1.51 -15.78
CA GLY A 2 3.66 1.19 -17.02
C GLY A 2 4.08 -0.28 -17.02
N ASP A 3 4.05 -0.88 -18.20
CA ASP A 3 4.49 -2.26 -18.46
C ASP A 3 5.99 -2.51 -18.15
N LYS A 4 6.75 -1.42 -18.09
CA LYS A 4 8.18 -1.41 -17.82
C LYS A 4 8.46 -0.43 -16.66
N PRO A 5 9.08 -0.87 -15.56
CA PRO A 5 9.48 0.05 -14.49
C PRO A 5 10.63 0.94 -14.94
N SER A 6 10.80 2.10 -14.31
CA SER A 6 11.76 3.15 -14.72
C SER A 6 13.23 2.73 -14.59
N ASP A 7 13.51 1.73 -13.76
CA ASP A 7 14.82 1.12 -13.51
C ASP A 7 15.03 -0.17 -14.32
N ALA A 8 14.12 -0.50 -15.23
CA ALA A 8 14.29 -1.68 -16.08
C ALA A 8 15.48 -1.52 -17.04
N PRO A 9 16.20 -2.61 -17.36
CA PRO A 9 17.22 -2.60 -18.40
C PRO A 9 16.72 -2.00 -19.72
N GLU A 10 17.61 -1.33 -20.46
CA GLU A 10 17.26 -0.60 -21.69
C GLU A 10 16.47 -1.45 -22.69
N HIS A 11 16.78 -2.74 -22.79
CA HIS A 11 16.12 -3.69 -23.71
C HIS A 11 15.03 -4.57 -23.08
N CYS A 12 14.56 -4.26 -21.86
CA CYS A 12 13.42 -4.98 -21.28
C CYS A 12 12.18 -4.83 -22.19
N PRO A 13 11.57 -5.95 -22.65
CA PRO A 13 10.43 -5.92 -23.56
C PRO A 13 9.12 -5.46 -22.89
N GLY A 14 9.09 -5.38 -21.55
CA GLY A 14 7.86 -5.19 -20.76
C GLY A 14 7.17 -6.50 -20.42
N THR A 15 6.33 -6.51 -19.39
CA THR A 15 5.59 -7.69 -18.93
C THR A 15 4.38 -8.05 -19.81
N GLN A 16 3.81 -7.10 -20.57
CA GLN A 16 2.70 -7.25 -21.50
C GLN A 16 3.15 -7.70 -22.88
N SER A 17 4.44 -7.60 -23.20
CA SER A 17 5.00 -8.06 -24.47
C SER A 17 4.94 -9.58 -24.62
N GLU A 18 4.72 -10.05 -25.85
CA GLU A 18 4.82 -11.48 -26.20
C GLU A 18 6.21 -12.07 -25.90
N ASN A 19 7.25 -11.23 -25.94
CA ASN A 19 8.64 -11.58 -25.67
C ASN A 19 9.01 -11.55 -24.16
N ALA A 20 8.08 -11.19 -23.28
CA ALA A 20 8.30 -11.18 -21.83
C ALA A 20 8.75 -12.57 -21.34
N GLY A 21 9.91 -12.63 -20.69
CA GLY A 21 10.51 -13.88 -20.18
C GLY A 21 11.10 -14.81 -21.26
N LYS A 22 10.95 -14.46 -22.55
CA LYS A 22 11.38 -15.27 -23.69
C LYS A 22 12.50 -14.64 -24.51
N GLY A 23 12.58 -13.30 -24.52
CA GLY A 23 13.63 -12.56 -25.24
C GLY A 23 15.00 -12.70 -24.58
N SER A 24 16.07 -12.47 -25.35
CA SER A 24 17.45 -12.48 -24.86
C SER A 24 17.69 -11.50 -23.71
N ALA A 25 17.01 -10.34 -23.75
CA ALA A 25 17.04 -9.35 -22.68
C ALA A 25 16.42 -9.84 -21.35
N CYS A 26 15.70 -10.95 -21.34
CA CYS A 26 15.14 -11.57 -20.13
C CYS A 26 16.06 -12.63 -19.52
N ALA A 27 17.13 -13.04 -20.21
CA ALA A 27 18.04 -14.07 -19.72
C ALA A 27 18.73 -13.61 -18.43
N GLY A 28 18.59 -14.39 -17.35
CA GLY A 28 19.14 -14.06 -16.03
C GLY A 28 18.31 -13.07 -15.22
N CYS A 29 17.13 -12.65 -15.71
CA CYS A 29 16.20 -11.84 -14.93
C CYS A 29 15.55 -12.70 -13.82
N PRO A 30 15.54 -12.26 -12.55
CA PRO A 30 14.88 -13.00 -11.45
C PRO A 30 13.40 -13.33 -11.71
N ASN A 31 12.72 -12.49 -12.51
CA ASN A 31 11.30 -12.64 -12.84
C ASN A 31 11.05 -13.33 -14.19
N GLN A 32 12.08 -13.88 -14.85
CA GLN A 32 11.97 -14.45 -16.20
C GLN A 32 10.84 -15.48 -16.31
N ASN A 33 10.75 -16.44 -15.37
CA ASN A 33 9.74 -17.49 -15.38
C ASN A 33 8.31 -16.95 -15.21
N VAL A 34 8.13 -15.93 -14.36
CA VAL A 34 6.83 -15.29 -14.11
C VAL A 34 6.37 -14.50 -15.34
N CYS A 35 7.31 -13.85 -16.03
CA CYS A 35 7.02 -13.17 -17.30
C CYS A 35 6.69 -14.18 -18.40
N ALA A 36 7.46 -15.29 -18.50
CA ALA A 36 7.29 -16.31 -19.55
C ALA A 36 5.97 -17.07 -19.43
N SER A 37 5.48 -17.28 -18.20
CA SER A 37 4.18 -17.93 -17.93
C SER A 37 2.98 -17.06 -18.27
N GLY A 38 3.18 -15.76 -18.55
CA GLY A 38 2.11 -14.80 -18.78
C GLY A 38 1.39 -14.35 -17.50
N ALA A 39 1.78 -14.84 -16.32
CA ALA A 39 1.18 -14.45 -15.05
C ALA A 39 1.32 -12.94 -14.78
N ALA A 40 2.41 -12.32 -15.24
CA ALA A 40 2.64 -10.88 -15.12
C ALA A 40 1.73 -10.00 -16.02
N ARG A 41 0.99 -10.60 -16.97
CA ARG A 41 0.04 -9.88 -17.84
C ARG A 41 -1.33 -9.72 -17.21
N GLY A 42 -1.69 -10.65 -16.33
CA GLY A 42 -2.99 -10.67 -15.70
C GLY A 42 -3.19 -9.51 -14.73
N PRO A 43 -4.45 -9.18 -14.41
CA PRO A 43 -4.73 -8.29 -13.29
C PRO A 43 -4.15 -8.89 -12.01
N ASP A 44 -3.53 -8.06 -11.17
CA ASP A 44 -3.01 -8.50 -9.88
C ASP A 44 -4.16 -9.11 -9.06
N PRO A 45 -4.09 -10.41 -8.69
CA PRO A 45 -5.15 -11.08 -7.94
C PRO A 45 -5.43 -10.39 -6.59
N SER A 46 -4.46 -9.64 -6.06
CA SER A 46 -4.58 -8.87 -4.83
C SER A 46 -5.58 -7.72 -4.95
N VAL A 47 -5.84 -7.21 -6.16
CA VAL A 47 -6.76 -6.08 -6.38
C VAL A 47 -8.17 -6.42 -5.92
N GLU A 48 -8.65 -7.62 -6.26
CA GLU A 48 -10.01 -8.04 -5.87
C GLU A 48 -10.09 -8.32 -4.37
N LEU A 49 -9.04 -8.90 -3.79
CA LEU A 49 -8.94 -9.09 -2.34
C LEU A 49 -8.96 -7.75 -1.59
N VAL A 50 -8.21 -6.75 -2.06
CA VAL A 50 -8.21 -5.40 -1.49
C VAL A 50 -9.58 -4.75 -1.63
N ARG A 51 -10.22 -4.88 -2.80
CA ARG A 51 -11.59 -4.38 -3.02
C ARG A 51 -12.57 -4.98 -2.03
N ALA A 52 -12.54 -6.30 -1.85
CA ALA A 52 -13.40 -7.01 -0.90
C ALA A 52 -13.15 -6.53 0.55
N ARG A 53 -11.88 -6.43 0.98
CA ARG A 53 -11.52 -5.96 2.33
C ARG A 53 -11.90 -4.49 2.58
N MET A 54 -11.87 -3.65 1.54
CA MET A 54 -12.19 -2.22 1.63
C MET A 54 -13.67 -1.89 1.39
N SER A 55 -14.51 -2.90 1.17
CA SER A 55 -15.94 -2.73 0.87
C SER A 55 -16.70 -2.03 1.99
N GLY A 56 -16.37 -2.32 3.26
CA GLY A 56 -16.99 -1.69 4.44
C GLY A 56 -16.54 -0.25 4.73
N VAL A 57 -15.44 0.21 4.11
CA VAL A 57 -14.87 1.53 4.38
C VAL A 57 -15.58 2.57 3.51
N LYS A 58 -16.47 3.38 4.07
CA LYS A 58 -17.32 4.31 3.28
C LYS A 58 -16.54 5.44 2.60
N LYS A 59 -15.51 5.96 3.25
CA LYS A 59 -14.69 7.10 2.77
C LYS A 59 -13.22 6.76 2.93
N LYS A 60 -12.42 6.98 1.88
CA LYS A 60 -10.97 6.75 1.86
C LYS A 60 -10.31 8.09 1.54
N LEU A 61 -9.44 8.56 2.41
CA LEU A 61 -8.72 9.83 2.27
C LEU A 61 -7.23 9.54 2.23
N PHE A 62 -6.57 9.99 1.17
CA PHE A 62 -5.12 9.87 1.04
C PHE A 62 -4.45 11.19 1.43
N VAL A 63 -3.56 11.15 2.42
CA VAL A 63 -2.74 12.30 2.80
C VAL A 63 -1.35 12.08 2.21
N LEU A 64 -0.98 12.89 1.22
CA LEU A 64 0.25 12.75 0.45
C LEU A 64 1.14 13.99 0.64
N SER A 65 2.46 13.83 0.52
CA SER A 65 3.43 14.94 0.53
C SER A 65 4.56 14.70 -0.46
N GLY A 66 4.95 15.74 -1.20
CA GLY A 66 6.05 15.65 -2.17
C GLY A 66 7.46 15.74 -1.58
N LYS A 67 7.59 16.05 -0.27
CA LYS A 67 8.87 16.20 0.43
C LYS A 67 8.75 15.67 1.87
N GLY A 68 9.85 15.22 2.45
CA GLY A 68 9.94 14.87 3.87
C GLY A 68 9.88 16.10 4.78
N GLY A 69 9.41 15.92 6.01
CA GLY A 69 9.42 16.97 7.04
C GLY A 69 8.32 18.03 6.95
N VAL A 70 7.39 17.96 5.98
CA VAL A 70 6.30 18.95 5.82
C VAL A 70 5.15 18.80 6.82
N GLY A 71 5.25 17.87 7.77
CA GLY A 71 4.19 17.62 8.76
C GLY A 71 3.03 16.73 8.27
N LYS A 72 3.22 15.94 7.20
CA LYS A 72 2.21 15.00 6.67
C LYS A 72 1.58 14.13 7.76
N SER A 73 2.42 13.48 8.57
CA SER A 73 1.95 12.53 9.59
C SER A 73 1.19 13.24 10.71
N THR A 74 1.67 14.42 11.13
CA THR A 74 0.98 15.28 12.11
C THR A 74 -0.39 15.72 11.60
N PHE A 75 -0.47 16.19 10.36
CA PHE A 75 -1.74 16.57 9.74
C PHE A 75 -2.71 15.40 9.65
N ALA A 76 -2.24 14.22 9.23
CA ALA A 76 -3.07 13.02 9.14
C ALA A 76 -3.64 12.59 10.50
N ASN A 77 -2.83 12.65 11.56
CA ASN A 77 -3.29 12.38 12.93
C ASN A 77 -4.37 13.39 13.37
N LEU A 78 -4.09 14.69 13.28
CA LEU A 78 -5.04 15.73 13.70
C LEU A 78 -6.37 15.67 12.92
N LEU A 79 -6.31 15.36 11.62
CA LEU A 79 -7.49 15.16 10.80
C LEU A 79 -8.31 13.94 11.29
N ALA A 80 -7.66 12.81 11.55
CA ALA A 80 -8.33 11.61 12.04
C ALA A 80 -8.98 11.85 13.42
N ARG A 81 -8.25 12.47 14.35
CA ARG A 81 -8.74 12.86 15.69
C ARG A 81 -9.92 13.82 15.60
N SER A 82 -9.84 14.83 14.74
CA SER A 82 -10.92 15.81 14.56
C SER A 82 -12.19 15.16 13.98
N LEU A 83 -12.04 14.25 13.00
CA LEU A 83 -13.17 13.51 12.42
C LEU A 83 -13.83 12.61 13.47
N ALA A 84 -13.03 11.89 14.27
CA ALA A 84 -13.54 11.04 15.35
C ALA A 84 -14.30 11.86 16.40
N ALA A 85 -13.71 12.97 16.86
CA ALA A 85 -14.32 13.83 17.87
C ALA A 85 -15.63 14.50 17.39
N ARG A 86 -15.72 14.82 16.09
CA ARG A 86 -16.89 15.49 15.50
C ARG A 86 -17.99 14.53 15.04
N SER A 87 -17.71 13.24 14.93
CA SER A 87 -18.66 12.22 14.47
C SER A 87 -18.58 10.99 15.37
N PRO A 88 -19.14 11.06 16.59
CA PRO A 88 -19.07 9.96 17.57
C PRO A 88 -19.77 8.67 17.08
N ASP A 89 -20.64 8.78 16.08
CA ASP A 89 -21.32 7.69 15.39
C ASP A 89 -20.49 7.00 14.31
N LYS A 90 -19.26 7.48 14.04
CA LYS A 90 -18.41 6.99 12.94
C LYS A 90 -17.09 6.45 13.46
N ASN A 91 -16.74 5.27 12.96
CA ASN A 91 -15.41 4.71 13.11
C ASN A 91 -14.44 5.41 12.15
N VAL A 92 -13.38 5.99 12.72
CA VAL A 92 -12.27 6.59 11.96
C VAL A 92 -11.02 5.75 12.20
N ALA A 93 -10.39 5.30 11.12
CA ALA A 93 -9.14 4.56 11.15
C ALA A 93 -8.05 5.35 10.45
N LEU A 94 -6.83 5.29 11.01
CA LEU A 94 -5.63 5.86 10.42
C LEU A 94 -4.66 4.74 10.09
N LEU A 95 -4.35 4.59 8.80
CA LEU A 95 -3.38 3.62 8.30
C LEU A 95 -2.08 4.34 7.94
N ASP A 96 -0.98 3.92 8.55
CA ASP A 96 0.35 4.42 8.24
C ASP A 96 1.03 3.49 7.21
N ILE A 97 1.37 4.04 6.05
CA ILE A 97 2.17 3.37 5.00
C ILE A 97 3.52 4.06 4.80
N ASP A 98 3.88 5.01 5.67
CA ASP A 98 5.13 5.75 5.59
C ASP A 98 6.22 5.08 6.43
N ILE A 99 7.14 4.39 5.76
CA ILE A 99 8.23 3.65 6.40
C ILE A 99 9.32 4.59 6.95
N CYS A 100 9.47 5.80 6.38
CA CYS A 100 10.63 6.66 6.61
C CYS A 100 10.35 7.89 7.50
N GLY A 101 9.09 8.12 7.89
CA GLY A 101 8.66 9.25 8.71
C GLY A 101 8.58 8.95 10.22
N PRO A 102 8.31 9.97 11.06
CA PRO A 102 7.89 9.72 12.44
C PRO A 102 6.59 8.89 12.42
N SER A 103 6.65 7.72 13.05
CA SER A 103 5.61 6.69 13.03
C SER A 103 4.32 7.14 13.69
N GLN A 104 3.16 6.94 13.04
CA GLN A 104 1.83 7.21 13.62
C GLN A 104 1.65 6.60 15.02
N PRO A 105 2.08 5.35 15.29
CA PRO A 105 2.14 4.79 16.64
C PRO A 105 2.69 5.73 17.72
N ARG A 106 3.74 6.52 17.44
CA ARG A 106 4.29 7.51 18.39
C ARG A 106 3.30 8.61 18.71
N MET A 107 2.68 9.19 17.70
CA MET A 107 1.75 10.32 17.90
C MET A 107 0.40 9.89 18.47
N MET A 108 0.05 8.61 18.32
CA MET A 108 -1.18 8.04 18.86
C MET A 108 -1.00 7.44 20.26
N GLY A 109 0.21 7.47 20.84
CA GLY A 109 0.49 6.86 22.15
C GLY A 109 0.54 5.33 22.13
N ALA A 110 0.67 4.72 20.95
CA ALA A 110 0.56 3.28 20.71
C ALA A 110 1.92 2.61 20.41
N LEU A 111 3.04 3.17 20.88
CA LEU A 111 4.38 2.61 20.61
C LEU A 111 4.61 1.21 21.19
N ASN A 112 3.93 0.90 22.29
CA ASN A 112 4.05 -0.38 22.97
C ASN A 112 2.94 -1.36 22.55
N GLU A 113 2.06 -0.94 21.66
CA GLU A 113 0.99 -1.78 21.11
C GLU A 113 1.52 -2.59 19.93
N GLN A 114 1.00 -3.80 19.77
CA GLN A 114 1.32 -4.65 18.63
C GLN A 114 0.08 -4.92 17.79
N VAL A 115 0.28 -5.09 16.49
CA VAL A 115 -0.79 -5.50 15.59
C VAL A 115 -1.12 -6.96 15.90
N HIS A 116 -2.31 -7.19 16.43
CA HIS A 116 -2.82 -8.54 16.67
C HIS A 116 -3.33 -9.14 15.37
N GLN A 117 -3.11 -10.44 15.17
CA GLN A 117 -3.65 -11.17 14.03
C GLN A 117 -4.84 -12.03 14.46
N SER A 118 -5.93 -11.94 13.72
CA SER A 118 -7.14 -12.74 13.84
C SER A 118 -7.32 -13.63 12.61
N GLY A 119 -8.32 -14.53 12.64
CA GLY A 119 -8.70 -15.33 11.46
C GLY A 119 -9.12 -14.49 10.24
N SER A 120 -9.52 -13.23 10.45
CA SER A 120 -9.87 -12.27 9.40
C SER A 120 -8.72 -11.35 8.96
N GLY A 121 -7.55 -11.43 9.59
CA GLY A 121 -6.39 -10.57 9.32
C GLY A 121 -6.00 -9.69 10.52
N TRP A 122 -5.35 -8.57 10.26
CA TRP A 122 -4.87 -7.66 11.29
C TRP A 122 -6.02 -6.94 12.00
N CYS A 123 -6.00 -6.98 13.32
CA CYS A 123 -6.91 -6.22 14.17
C CYS A 123 -6.38 -4.78 14.32
N PRO A 124 -7.22 -3.75 14.18
CA PRO A 124 -6.85 -2.39 14.50
C PRO A 124 -6.44 -2.24 15.97
N ILE A 125 -5.45 -1.39 16.22
CA ILE A 125 -5.12 -0.92 17.57
C ILE A 125 -6.07 0.23 17.88
N TYR A 126 -6.84 0.09 18.96
CA TYR A 126 -7.70 1.15 19.46
C TYR A 126 -6.90 2.10 20.32
N VAL A 127 -7.22 3.38 20.21
CA VAL A 127 -6.50 4.48 20.84
C VAL A 127 -7.54 5.44 21.42
N GLU A 128 -7.31 5.87 22.65
CA GLU A 128 -8.14 6.86 23.36
C GLU A 128 -7.88 8.26 22.84
#